data_AF-A0A093IHN2-F1
#
_entry.id   AF-A0A093IHN2-F1
#
_cell.length_a   1.000
_cell.length_b   1.000
_cell.length_c   1.000
_cell.angle_alpha   90.00
_cell.angle_beta   90.00
_cell.angle_gamma   90.00
#
_symmetry.space_group_name_H-M   'P 1'
#
loop_
_entity.id
_entity.type
_entity.pdbx_description
1 polymer ?
#
loop_
_entity_poly.entity_id
_entity_poly.type
_entity_poly.pdbx_seq_one_letter_code
_entity_poly.pdbx_strand_id
1 'polypeptide(L)'
;PAVFVAFSFTSVVDLIISLEEDGYISGFVELYVREGEPYLRTAHGIMICYWDGIVHYGLYLAMIAAIGQRKSYRNLGLFWLGSMMMSIAVFLLGNLEIQLRPQPCLPAQPALRPHPRLGWGEALPAAQARAVPQPRGEEQRKPLYQRPQDMGLVLLLLLTAAFTFFRGMVVLDCPAHSCFEYIYQYEPYLRDPVAYPKVQMLIYMFYVLPFFCLCIYGLVLPGCSWLPDWSLVSAGAVAQ
;
A
#
# COMPACT_ATOMS: atom_id res chain seq x y z
N PRO A 1 0.23 -4.49 -22.83
CA PRO A 1 -0.81 -5.50 -22.53
C PRO A 1 -0.26 -6.75 -21.83
N ALA A 2 0.88 -7.32 -22.28
CA ALA A 2 1.46 -8.53 -21.69
C ALA A 2 1.74 -8.42 -20.18
N VAL A 3 2.24 -7.28 -19.71
CA VAL A 3 2.49 -7.01 -18.28
C VAL A 3 1.21 -7.10 -17.45
N PHE A 4 0.12 -6.47 -17.89
CA PHE A 4 -1.17 -6.53 -17.18
C PHE A 4 -1.77 -7.94 -17.20
N VAL A 5 -1.54 -8.71 -18.26
CA VAL A 5 -1.99 -10.11 -18.32
C VAL A 5 -1.24 -10.95 -17.30
N ALA A 6 0.09 -10.82 -17.23
CA ALA A 6 0.91 -11.53 -16.24
C ALA A 6 0.49 -11.20 -14.80
N PHE A 7 0.33 -9.92 -14.48
CA PHE A 7 -0.12 -9.50 -13.15
C PHE A 7 -1.58 -9.89 -12.84
N SER A 8 -2.46 -9.88 -13.85
CA SER A 8 -3.83 -10.36 -13.66
C SER A 8 -3.89 -11.87 -13.39
N PHE A 9 -2.96 -12.63 -13.97
CA PHE A 9 -2.82 -14.05 -13.69
C PHE A 9 -2.31 -14.29 -12.27
N THR A 10 -1.26 -13.57 -11.83
CA THR A 10 -0.76 -13.70 -10.45
C THR A 10 -1.83 -13.32 -9.43
N SER A 11 -2.62 -12.28 -9.67
CA SER A 11 -3.71 -11.92 -8.76
C SER A 11 -4.81 -12.98 -8.66
N VAL A 12 -5.08 -13.71 -9.74
CA VAL A 12 -6.03 -14.83 -9.68
C VAL A 12 -5.44 -15.98 -8.86
N VAL A 13 -4.14 -16.24 -8.96
CA VAL A 13 -3.47 -17.24 -8.12
C VAL A 13 -3.54 -16.83 -6.64
N ASP A 14 -3.27 -15.56 -6.33
CA ASP A 14 -3.38 -15.01 -4.97
C ASP A 14 -4.81 -15.15 -4.41
N LEU A 15 -5.83 -14.89 -5.23
CA LEU A 15 -7.21 -15.12 -4.84
C LEU A 15 -7.49 -16.59 -4.49
N ILE A 16 -7.00 -17.53 -5.30
CA ILE A 16 -7.14 -18.96 -5.03
C ILE A 16 -6.43 -19.33 -3.72
N ILE A 17 -5.22 -18.83 -3.47
CA ILE A 17 -4.49 -19.03 -2.21
C ILE A 17 -5.32 -18.59 -1.02
N SER A 18 -5.85 -17.36 -1.05
CA SER A 18 -6.65 -16.83 0.05
C SER A 18 -7.94 -17.61 0.33
N LEU A 19 -8.65 -18.03 -0.73
CA LEU A 19 -9.87 -18.82 -0.61
C LEU A 19 -9.61 -20.24 -0.10
N GLU A 20 -8.44 -20.82 -0.41
CA GLU A 20 -8.05 -22.15 0.06
C GLU A 20 -7.65 -22.13 1.54
N GLU A 21 -6.86 -21.14 1.98
CA GLU A 21 -6.49 -21.01 3.40
C GLU A 21 -7.70 -20.73 4.30
N ASP A 22 -8.71 -20.01 3.80
CA ASP A 22 -9.99 -19.82 4.50
C ASP A 22 -10.95 -21.03 4.40
N GLY A 23 -10.60 -22.06 3.61
CA GLY A 23 -11.36 -23.30 3.48
C GLY A 23 -12.59 -23.23 2.57
N TYR A 24 -12.73 -22.18 1.75
CA TYR A 24 -13.81 -22.09 0.76
C TYR A 24 -13.60 -23.02 -0.44
N ILE A 25 -12.34 -23.28 -0.79
CA ILE A 25 -11.92 -24.22 -1.84
C ILE A 25 -10.81 -25.13 -1.29
N SER A 26 -10.54 -26.26 -1.95
CA SER A 26 -9.52 -27.21 -1.50
C SER A 26 -8.84 -27.90 -2.66
N GLY A 27 -7.52 -28.12 -2.56
CA GLY A 27 -6.78 -29.04 -3.44
C GLY A 27 -6.09 -28.36 -4.62
N PHE A 28 -5.84 -27.06 -4.57
CA PHE A 28 -5.16 -26.33 -5.65
C PHE A 28 -3.75 -25.89 -5.24
N VAL A 29 -3.57 -25.35 -4.03
CA VAL A 29 -2.36 -24.61 -3.65
C VAL A 29 -1.81 -25.05 -2.28
N GLU A 30 -2.44 -26.01 -1.58
CA GLU A 30 -1.98 -26.49 -0.26
C GLU A 30 -0.50 -26.89 -0.21
N LEU A 31 0.01 -27.60 -1.23
CA LEU A 31 1.45 -27.97 -1.29
C LEU A 31 2.35 -26.75 -1.52
N TYR A 32 1.92 -25.81 -2.35
CA TYR A 32 2.69 -24.60 -2.69
C TYR A 32 2.80 -23.65 -1.48
N VAL A 33 1.70 -23.43 -0.76
CA VAL A 33 1.70 -22.57 0.43
C VAL A 33 2.47 -23.22 1.58
N ARG A 34 2.36 -24.55 1.73
CA ARG A 34 3.02 -25.28 2.83
C ARG A 34 4.52 -25.45 2.64
N GLU A 35 5.00 -25.67 1.41
CA GLU A 35 6.42 -25.93 1.14
C GLU A 35 7.16 -24.74 0.52
N GLY A 36 6.46 -23.86 -0.21
CA GLY A 36 7.06 -22.72 -0.91
C GLY A 36 7.09 -21.45 -0.06
N GLU A 37 5.92 -20.99 0.39
CA GLU A 37 5.74 -19.63 0.92
C GLU A 37 4.90 -19.58 2.20
N PRO A 38 5.46 -19.99 3.36
CA PRO A 38 4.72 -20.12 4.62
C PRO A 38 4.19 -18.78 5.16
N TYR A 39 4.76 -17.64 4.74
CA TYR A 39 4.30 -16.31 5.16
C TYR A 39 2.89 -15.97 4.64
N LEU A 40 2.45 -16.61 3.56
CA LEU A 40 1.11 -16.44 3.00
C LEU A 40 0.01 -16.98 3.93
N ARG A 41 0.36 -17.84 4.88
CA ARG A 41 -0.57 -18.40 5.90
C ARG A 41 -0.80 -17.49 7.09
N THR A 42 -0.09 -16.36 7.14
CA THR A 42 -0.26 -15.36 8.20
C THR A 42 -1.52 -14.54 7.93
N ALA A 43 -2.12 -13.95 8.96
CA ALA A 43 -3.28 -13.09 8.77
C ALA A 43 -2.99 -11.94 7.80
N HIS A 44 -1.77 -11.39 7.84
CA HIS A 44 -1.32 -10.39 6.87
C HIS A 44 -1.19 -10.97 5.45
N GLY A 45 -0.58 -12.15 5.30
CA GLY A 45 -0.40 -12.82 4.02
C GLY A 45 -1.73 -13.10 3.31
N ILE A 46 -2.68 -13.71 4.02
CA ILE A 46 -4.03 -14.00 3.49
C ILE A 46 -4.72 -12.71 3.05
N MET A 47 -4.67 -11.65 3.88
CA MET A 47 -5.28 -10.36 3.55
C MET A 47 -4.66 -9.71 2.30
N ILE A 48 -3.32 -9.78 2.16
CA ILE A 48 -2.63 -9.28 0.96
C ILE A 48 -3.01 -10.08 -0.28
N CYS A 49 -3.18 -11.40 -0.16
CA CYS A 49 -3.67 -12.22 -1.28
C CYS A 49 -5.09 -11.83 -1.70
N TYR A 50 -6.00 -11.55 -0.76
CA TYR A 50 -7.32 -11.00 -1.09
C TYR A 50 -7.23 -9.62 -1.75
N TRP A 51 -6.34 -8.76 -1.25
CA TRP A 51 -6.14 -7.43 -1.81
C TRP A 51 -5.64 -7.49 -3.26
N ASP A 52 -4.65 -8.35 -3.54
CA ASP A 52 -4.15 -8.55 -4.91
C ASP A 52 -5.25 -9.14 -5.80
N GLY A 53 -5.92 -10.19 -5.32
CA GLY A 53 -6.95 -10.92 -6.06
C GLY A 53 -8.23 -10.14 -6.38
N ILE A 54 -8.56 -9.13 -5.58
CA ILE A 54 -9.78 -8.32 -5.77
C ILE A 54 -9.42 -6.93 -6.30
N VAL A 55 -8.60 -6.17 -5.55
CA VAL A 55 -8.34 -4.76 -5.83
C VAL A 55 -7.35 -4.61 -6.98
N HIS A 56 -6.18 -5.28 -6.92
CA HIS A 56 -5.22 -5.20 -8.02
C HIS A 56 -5.76 -5.84 -9.29
N TYR A 57 -6.43 -6.99 -9.21
CA TYR A 57 -7.11 -7.59 -10.36
C TYR A 57 -8.12 -6.63 -11.02
N GLY A 58 -8.98 -5.99 -10.21
CA GLY A 58 -9.92 -4.99 -10.69
C GLY A 58 -9.23 -3.79 -11.36
N LEU A 59 -8.12 -3.32 -10.79
CA LEU A 59 -7.29 -2.27 -11.37
C LEU A 59 -6.68 -2.68 -12.71
N TYR A 60 -6.18 -3.91 -12.86
CA TYR A 60 -5.66 -4.43 -14.13
C TYR A 60 -6.74 -4.48 -15.20
N LEU A 61 -7.94 -4.97 -14.87
CA LEU A 61 -9.07 -4.97 -15.81
C LEU A 61 -9.49 -3.56 -16.21
N ALA A 62 -9.56 -2.63 -15.26
CA ALA A 62 -9.90 -1.23 -15.53
C ALA A 62 -8.84 -0.56 -16.43
N MET A 63 -7.55 -0.82 -16.20
CA MET A 63 -6.46 -0.32 -17.03
C MET A 63 -6.50 -0.91 -18.45
N ILE A 64 -6.75 -2.22 -18.60
CA ILE A 64 -6.93 -2.86 -19.91
C ILE A 64 -8.13 -2.26 -20.66
N ALA A 65 -9.26 -2.07 -19.97
CA ALA A 65 -10.45 -1.45 -20.55
C ALA A 65 -10.19 0.00 -20.99
N ALA A 66 -9.46 0.78 -20.19
CA ALA A 66 -9.08 2.14 -20.53
C ALA A 66 -8.16 2.18 -21.77
N ILE A 67 -7.20 1.26 -21.88
CA ILE A 67 -6.34 1.11 -23.07
C ILE A 67 -7.19 0.80 -24.32
N GLY A 68 -8.16 -0.12 -24.20
CA GLY A 68 -9.11 -0.45 -25.26
C GLY A 68 -9.96 0.74 -25.70
N GLN A 69 -10.37 1.58 -24.75
CA GLN A 69 -11.15 2.80 -24.99
C GLN A 69 -10.29 4.02 -25.35
N ARG A 70 -8.96 3.88 -25.50
CA ARG A 70 -8.02 5.00 -25.73
C ARG A 70 -8.10 6.11 -24.66
N LYS A 71 -8.51 5.77 -23.43
CA LYS A 71 -8.54 6.68 -22.28
C LYS A 71 -7.24 6.62 -21.50
N SER A 72 -6.89 7.72 -20.85
CA SER A 72 -5.76 7.74 -19.91
C SER A 72 -6.08 6.90 -18.68
N TYR A 73 -5.17 6.00 -18.32
CA TYR A 73 -5.23 5.18 -17.11
C TYR A 73 -4.25 5.67 -16.02
N ARG A 74 -3.65 6.86 -16.20
CA ARG A 74 -2.57 7.38 -15.33
C ARG A 74 -2.94 7.35 -13.85
N ASN A 75 -4.14 7.79 -13.48
CA ASN A 75 -4.56 7.86 -12.07
C ASN A 75 -4.72 6.47 -11.46
N LEU A 76 -5.22 5.49 -12.24
CA LEU A 76 -5.32 4.08 -11.81
C LEU A 76 -3.92 3.50 -11.62
N GLY A 77 -3.00 3.81 -12.53
CA GLY A 77 -1.60 3.37 -12.44
C GLY A 77 -0.86 3.97 -11.23
N LEU A 78 -1.11 5.23 -10.88
CA LEU A 78 -0.53 5.87 -9.69
C LEU A 78 -1.06 5.26 -8.39
N PHE A 79 -2.36 4.98 -8.31
CA PHE A 79 -2.95 4.28 -7.17
C PHE A 79 -2.37 2.86 -7.03
N TRP A 80 -2.36 2.11 -8.13
CA TRP A 80 -1.75 0.77 -8.17
C TRP A 80 -0.28 0.78 -7.76
N LEU A 81 0.50 1.75 -8.24
CA LEU A 81 1.91 1.91 -7.90
C LEU A 81 2.11 2.08 -6.40
N GLY A 82 1.28 2.91 -5.76
CA GLY A 82 1.33 3.12 -4.32
C GLY A 82 1.05 1.86 -3.51
N SER A 83 0.00 1.13 -3.88
CA SER A 83 -0.35 -0.13 -3.22
C SER A 83 0.75 -1.18 -3.39
N MET A 84 1.26 -1.36 -4.62
CA MET A 84 2.38 -2.29 -4.86
C MET A 84 3.66 -1.90 -4.11
N MET A 85 3.99 -0.61 -4.05
CA MET A 85 5.13 -0.15 -3.27
C MET A 85 4.97 -0.46 -1.78
N MET A 86 3.75 -0.35 -1.25
CA MET A 86 3.47 -0.69 0.14
C MET A 86 3.62 -2.18 0.41
N SER A 87 3.05 -3.05 -0.44
CA SER A 87 3.25 -4.51 -0.35
C SER A 87 4.73 -4.89 -0.36
N ILE A 88 5.51 -4.33 -1.30
CA ILE A 88 6.95 -4.62 -1.41
C ILE A 88 7.69 -4.13 -0.17
N ALA A 89 7.40 -2.92 0.32
CA ALA A 89 8.05 -2.39 1.50
C ALA A 89 7.78 -3.25 2.74
N VAL A 90 6.50 -3.56 3.01
CA VAL A 90 6.11 -4.38 4.16
C VAL A 90 6.70 -5.79 4.06
N PHE A 91 6.66 -6.40 2.88
CA PHE A 91 7.21 -7.73 2.65
C PHE A 91 8.73 -7.75 2.89
N LEU A 92 9.48 -6.81 2.32
CA LEU A 92 10.94 -6.77 2.48
C LEU A 92 11.34 -6.51 3.93
N LEU A 93 10.76 -5.48 4.56
CA LEU A 93 11.08 -5.12 5.94
C LEU A 93 10.63 -6.20 6.94
N GLY A 94 9.46 -6.80 6.74
CA GLY A 94 8.95 -7.87 7.60
C GLY A 94 9.82 -9.13 7.54
N ASN A 95 10.33 -9.50 6.36
CA ASN A 95 11.23 -10.65 6.23
C ASN A 95 12.62 -10.40 6.81
N LEU A 96 13.13 -9.16 6.76
CA LEU A 96 14.39 -8.80 7.39
C LEU A 96 14.32 -8.94 8.91
N GLU A 97 13.22 -8.52 9.54
CA GLU A 97 13.06 -8.64 10.99
C GLU A 97 12.97 -10.10 11.46
N ILE A 98 12.39 -10.99 10.65
CA ILE A 98 12.34 -12.43 10.92
C ILE A 98 13.74 -13.06 10.87
N GLN A 99 14.60 -12.64 9.94
CA GLN A 99 15.97 -13.17 9.81
C GLN A 99 16.93 -12.75 10.93
N LEU A 100 16.65 -11.64 11.63
CA LEU A 100 17.45 -11.20 12.78
C LEU A 100 17.07 -11.87 14.10
N ARG A 101 15.94 -12.60 14.19
CA ARG A 101 15.66 -13.45 15.35
C ARG A 101 16.40 -14.78 15.22
N PRO A 102 17.21 -15.20 16.23
CA PRO A 102 17.86 -16.49 16.19
C PRO A 102 16.82 -17.60 16.42
N GLN A 103 16.27 -18.17 15.35
CA GLN A 103 15.64 -19.49 15.43
C GLN A 103 16.67 -20.57 15.05
N PRO A 104 16.71 -21.71 15.77
CA PRO A 104 17.59 -22.80 15.44
C PRO A 104 17.08 -23.51 14.19
N CYS A 105 17.90 -23.50 13.14
CA CYS A 105 17.91 -24.46 12.03
C CYS A 105 16.59 -24.70 11.29
N LEU A 106 16.34 -23.91 10.25
CA LEU A 106 15.56 -24.35 9.08
C LEU A 106 16.43 -24.13 7.84
N PRO A 107 16.53 -25.11 6.91
CA PRO A 107 17.52 -25.07 5.84
C PRO A 107 17.23 -23.89 4.91
N ALA A 108 18.31 -23.21 4.54
CA ALA A 108 18.31 -22.04 3.68
C ALA A 108 17.37 -22.21 2.47
N GLN A 109 16.28 -21.45 2.45
CA GLN A 109 15.66 -21.09 1.18
C GLN A 109 16.71 -20.32 0.38
N PRO A 110 16.86 -20.57 -0.93
CA PRO A 110 17.81 -19.82 -1.72
C PRO A 110 17.32 -18.38 -1.72
N ALA A 111 18.07 -17.52 -1.01
CA ALA A 111 17.99 -16.09 -1.13
C ALA A 111 17.78 -15.75 -2.61
N LEU A 112 16.67 -15.06 -2.88
CA LEU A 112 16.40 -14.42 -4.14
C LEU A 112 17.66 -13.64 -4.51
N ARG A 113 18.49 -14.24 -5.38
CA ARG A 113 19.70 -13.62 -5.89
C ARG A 113 19.24 -12.32 -6.54
N PRO A 114 19.69 -11.13 -6.09
CA PRO A 114 19.41 -9.92 -6.83
C PRO A 114 20.17 -10.06 -8.14
N HIS A 115 19.46 -10.35 -9.23
CA HIS A 115 20.03 -10.26 -10.56
C HIS A 115 20.35 -8.78 -10.80
N PRO A 116 21.64 -8.37 -10.85
CA PRO A 116 21.97 -6.97 -11.07
C PRO A 116 22.03 -6.75 -12.58
N ARG A 117 20.91 -6.94 -13.27
CA ARG A 117 20.73 -6.57 -14.68
C ARG A 117 19.26 -6.28 -14.98
N LEU A 118 18.69 -5.29 -14.31
CA LEU A 118 17.68 -4.45 -14.96
C LEU A 118 18.35 -3.11 -15.19
N GLY A 119 18.79 -2.89 -16.43
CA GLY A 119 19.35 -1.61 -16.85
C GLY A 119 18.28 -0.54 -16.65
N TRP A 120 18.42 0.26 -15.59
CA TRP A 120 17.77 1.56 -15.47
C TRP A 120 18.44 2.49 -16.48
N GLY A 121 18.12 2.27 -17.75
CA GLY A 121 18.85 2.82 -18.88
C GLY A 121 17.95 2.97 -20.09
N GLU A 122 16.67 3.24 -19.89
CA GLU A 122 15.88 3.96 -20.90
C GLU A 122 15.20 5.12 -20.19
N ALA A 123 15.52 6.30 -20.69
CA ALA A 123 15.07 7.58 -20.20
C ALA A 123 13.58 7.51 -19.88
N LEU A 124 13.22 7.93 -18.67
CA LEU A 124 11.91 8.50 -18.40
C LEU A 124 11.70 9.50 -19.55
N PRO A 125 10.79 9.26 -20.52
CA PRO A 125 10.41 10.33 -21.42
C PRO A 125 9.87 11.36 -20.44
N ALA A 126 10.56 12.50 -20.31
CA ALA A 126 10.10 13.63 -19.54
C ALA A 126 8.63 13.77 -19.90
N ALA A 127 7.76 13.26 -19.00
CA ALA A 127 6.38 13.04 -19.32
C ALA A 127 5.91 14.44 -19.60
N GLN A 128 5.66 14.74 -20.87
CA GLN A 128 5.25 16.04 -21.31
C GLN A 128 4.18 16.43 -20.32
N ALA A 129 4.50 17.43 -19.50
CA ALA A 129 3.55 18.12 -18.69
C ALA A 129 2.65 18.83 -19.70
N ARG A 130 1.80 18.06 -20.39
CA ARG A 130 0.51 18.56 -20.82
C ARG A 130 -0.15 18.89 -19.51
N ALA A 131 0.05 20.15 -19.13
CA ALA A 131 -0.82 20.88 -18.26
C ALA A 131 -2.22 20.43 -18.65
N VAL A 132 -2.79 19.55 -17.82
CA VAL A 132 -4.24 19.42 -17.75
C VAL A 132 -4.68 20.87 -17.61
N PRO A 133 -5.51 21.41 -18.53
CA PRO A 133 -6.04 22.74 -18.34
C PRO A 133 -6.86 22.66 -17.06
N GLN A 134 -6.27 23.12 -15.95
CA GLN A 134 -6.95 23.20 -14.68
C GLN A 134 -7.77 24.48 -14.74
N PRO A 135 -9.11 24.42 -14.76
CA PRO A 135 -9.93 25.57 -14.37
C PRO A 135 -9.81 25.87 -12.86
N ARG A 136 -8.98 25.12 -12.09
CA ARG A 136 -8.85 25.24 -10.63
C ARG A 136 -7.91 26.32 -10.12
N GLY A 137 -7.09 26.94 -10.96
CA GLY A 137 -6.13 27.96 -10.50
C GLY A 137 -6.79 29.18 -9.84
N GLU A 138 -8.01 29.53 -10.26
CA GLU A 138 -8.77 30.66 -9.72
C GLU A 138 -9.50 30.30 -8.41
N GLU A 139 -10.05 29.09 -8.33
CA GLU A 139 -10.68 28.60 -7.11
C GLU A 139 -9.63 28.44 -6.01
N GLN A 140 -8.43 27.94 -6.36
CA GLN A 140 -7.29 27.72 -5.46
C GLN A 140 -6.64 29.01 -4.88
N ARG A 141 -7.07 30.20 -5.34
CA ARG A 141 -6.64 31.50 -4.77
C ARG A 141 -7.52 32.03 -3.63
N LYS A 142 -8.71 31.46 -3.41
CA LYS A 142 -9.61 31.90 -2.33
C LYS A 142 -9.08 31.47 -0.95
N PRO A 143 -9.27 32.24 0.13
CA PRO A 143 -8.90 31.79 1.47
C PRO A 143 -9.63 30.49 1.86
N LEU A 144 -9.01 29.60 2.64
CA LEU A 144 -9.52 28.26 3.01
C LEU A 144 -10.98 28.24 3.49
N TYR A 145 -11.40 29.26 4.24
CA TYR A 145 -12.77 29.36 4.76
C TYR A 145 -13.84 29.46 3.66
N GLN A 146 -13.47 29.93 2.46
CA GLN A 146 -14.37 29.98 1.31
C GLN A 146 -14.45 28.65 0.53
N ARG A 147 -13.74 27.60 0.99
CA ARG A 147 -13.74 26.27 0.39
C ARG A 147 -14.07 25.18 1.41
N PRO A 148 -15.35 24.86 1.59
CA PRO A 148 -15.77 23.85 2.58
C PRO A 148 -15.21 22.46 2.27
N GLN A 149 -14.92 22.14 1.00
CA GLN A 149 -14.31 20.86 0.61
C GLN A 149 -12.86 20.74 1.12
N ASP A 150 -12.05 21.80 0.96
CA ASP A 150 -10.67 21.82 1.42
C ASP A 150 -10.60 21.81 2.96
N MET A 151 -11.51 22.54 3.62
CA MET A 151 -11.70 22.47 5.08
C MET A 151 -12.00 21.04 5.57
N GLY A 152 -12.91 20.34 4.89
CA GLY A 152 -13.24 18.94 5.20
C GLY A 152 -12.05 18.01 5.00
N LEU A 153 -11.29 18.19 3.93
CA LEU A 153 -10.07 17.42 3.66
C LEU A 153 -8.98 17.67 4.71
N VAL A 154 -8.78 18.92 5.15
CA VAL A 154 -7.83 19.24 6.23
C VAL A 154 -8.25 18.58 7.53
N LEU A 155 -9.53 18.65 7.91
CA LEU A 155 -10.03 17.98 9.11
C LEU A 155 -9.84 16.47 9.03
N LEU A 156 -10.18 15.86 7.89
CA LEU A 156 -9.98 14.43 7.65
C LEU A 156 -8.51 14.05 7.78
N LEU A 157 -7.60 14.79 7.13
CA LEU A 157 -6.16 14.53 7.21
C LEU A 157 -5.62 14.66 8.63
N LEU A 158 -6.11 15.62 9.41
CA LEU A 158 -5.73 15.77 10.82
C LEU A 158 -6.20 14.58 11.67
N LEU A 159 -7.45 14.13 11.48
CA LEU A 159 -7.99 12.96 12.17
C LEU A 159 -7.21 11.69 11.79
N THR A 160 -6.96 11.49 10.50
CA THR A 160 -6.17 10.36 10.00
C THR A 160 -4.74 10.42 10.53
N ALA A 161 -4.10 11.58 10.53
CA ALA A 161 -2.76 11.76 11.08
C ALA A 161 -2.68 11.43 12.57
N ALA A 162 -3.65 11.91 13.37
CA ALA A 162 -3.72 11.60 14.79
C ALA A 162 -3.91 10.09 15.03
N PHE A 163 -4.76 9.43 14.25
CA PHE A 163 -5.00 8.00 14.34
C PHE A 163 -3.79 7.16 13.89
N THR A 164 -3.13 7.55 12.80
CA THR A 164 -1.89 6.91 12.34
C THR A 164 -0.77 7.05 13.37
N PHE A 165 -0.61 8.23 13.98
CA PHE A 165 0.36 8.44 15.05
C PHE A 165 0.04 7.55 16.26
N PHE A 166 -1.23 7.48 16.68
CA PHE A 166 -1.67 6.60 17.76
C PHE A 166 -1.35 5.13 17.47
N ARG A 167 -1.68 4.60 16.28
CA ARG A 167 -1.32 3.22 15.88
C ARG A 167 0.19 2.98 15.86
N GLY A 168 0.98 3.98 15.47
CA GLY A 168 2.45 3.92 15.57
C GLY A 168 2.94 3.81 17.02
N MET A 169 2.39 4.61 17.93
CA MET A 169 2.71 4.56 19.36
C MET A 169 2.32 3.21 20.00
N VAL A 170 1.20 2.64 19.56
CA VAL A 170 0.73 1.31 19.97
C VAL A 170 1.76 0.23 19.59
N VAL A 171 2.31 0.29 18.38
CA VAL A 171 3.32 -0.67 17.91
C VAL A 171 4.69 -0.47 18.56
N LEU A 172 5.02 0.74 18.99
CA LEU A 172 6.22 1.05 19.78
C LEU A 172 6.11 0.65 21.26
N ASP A 173 5.10 -0.15 21.63
CA ASP A 173 4.85 -0.64 23.00
C ASP A 173 4.74 0.49 24.04
N CYS A 174 4.07 1.59 23.68
CA CYS A 174 3.81 2.70 24.60
C CYS A 174 2.99 2.22 25.84
N PRO A 175 3.42 2.51 27.08
CA PRO A 175 2.80 1.98 28.30
C PRO A 175 1.44 2.62 28.66
N ALA A 176 0.82 3.37 27.75
CA ALA A 176 -0.45 4.04 27.99
C ALA A 176 -1.61 3.04 28.06
N HIS A 177 -2.54 3.23 29.02
CA HIS A 177 -3.69 2.34 29.22
C HIS A 177 -4.57 2.21 27.96
N SER A 178 -4.77 3.32 27.23
CA SER A 178 -5.53 3.33 25.97
C SER A 178 -4.86 2.50 24.85
N CYS A 179 -3.53 2.38 24.83
CA CYS A 179 -2.83 1.54 23.85
C CYS A 179 -3.06 0.05 24.14
N PHE A 180 -3.05 -0.34 25.42
CA PHE A 180 -3.38 -1.70 25.83
C PHE A 180 -4.82 -2.06 25.51
N GLU A 181 -5.80 -1.22 25.84
CA GLU A 181 -7.20 -1.50 25.52
C GLU A 181 -7.41 -1.62 24.00
N TYR A 182 -6.79 -0.74 23.21
CA TYR A 182 -6.89 -0.76 21.75
C TYR A 182 -6.44 -2.08 21.13
N ILE A 183 -5.23 -2.56 21.49
CA ILE A 183 -4.67 -3.82 20.98
C ILE A 183 -5.56 -5.02 21.34
N TYR A 184 -6.12 -5.05 22.54
CA TYR A 184 -6.85 -6.22 23.03
C TYR A 184 -8.31 -6.26 22.55
N GLN A 185 -8.98 -5.11 22.45
CA GLN A 185 -10.40 -5.04 22.15
C GLN A 185 -10.70 -4.74 20.68
N TYR A 186 -9.85 -3.96 20.00
CA TYR A 186 -10.15 -3.44 18.67
C TYR A 186 -9.25 -4.01 17.59
N GLU A 187 -7.94 -4.11 17.84
CA GLU A 187 -6.97 -4.51 16.80
C GLU A 187 -6.03 -5.65 17.24
N PRO A 188 -6.56 -6.88 17.42
CA PRO A 188 -5.75 -8.04 17.81
C PRO A 188 -4.71 -8.42 16.76
N TYR A 189 -4.89 -7.98 15.52
CA TYR A 189 -3.97 -8.13 14.40
C TYR A 189 -2.54 -7.65 14.71
N LEU A 190 -2.38 -6.56 15.48
CA LEU A 190 -1.06 -6.04 15.86
C LEU A 190 -0.30 -6.92 16.86
N ARG A 191 -0.96 -7.95 17.39
CA ARG A 191 -0.38 -8.92 18.32
C ARG A 191 0.16 -10.16 17.63
N ASP A 192 -0.08 -10.30 16.33
CA ASP A 192 0.44 -11.43 15.57
C ASP A 192 1.96 -11.53 15.80
N PRO A 193 2.51 -12.72 16.12
CA PRO A 193 3.94 -12.91 16.29
C PRO A 193 4.78 -12.51 15.06
N VAL A 194 4.16 -12.41 13.89
CA VAL A 194 4.85 -11.97 12.65
C VAL A 194 5.07 -10.47 12.61
N ALA A 195 6.14 -10.04 11.95
CA ALA A 195 6.58 -8.65 11.93
C ALA A 195 5.73 -7.74 11.01
N TYR A 196 5.06 -8.30 9.99
CA TYR A 196 4.39 -7.51 8.94
C TYR A 196 3.40 -6.45 9.46
N PRO A 197 2.47 -6.75 10.39
CA PRO A 197 1.52 -5.78 10.93
C PRO A 197 2.23 -4.57 11.56
N LYS A 198 3.27 -4.85 12.35
CA LYS A 198 4.05 -3.84 13.07
C LYS A 198 4.84 -2.97 12.11
N VAL A 199 5.52 -3.60 11.15
CA VAL A 199 6.26 -2.91 10.09
C VAL A 199 5.34 -1.99 9.29
N GLN A 200 4.15 -2.45 8.91
CA GLN A 200 3.19 -1.63 8.16
C GLN A 200 2.79 -0.38 8.95
N MET A 201 2.51 -0.50 10.26
CA MET A 201 2.21 0.67 11.10
C MET A 201 3.40 1.62 11.26
N LEU A 202 4.62 1.10 11.36
CA LEU A 202 5.83 1.93 11.42
C LEU A 202 6.06 2.67 10.11
N ILE A 203 5.82 2.04 8.96
CA ILE A 203 5.88 2.71 7.66
C ILE A 203 4.85 3.85 7.61
N TYR A 204 3.63 3.60 8.08
CA TYR A 204 2.61 4.65 8.17
C TYR A 204 3.04 5.81 9.07
N MET A 205 3.61 5.52 10.24
CA MET A 205 4.07 6.55 11.18
C MET A 205 5.27 7.35 10.66
N PHE A 206 6.24 6.72 10.00
CA PHE A 206 7.47 7.40 9.58
C PHE A 206 7.40 8.05 8.20
N TYR A 207 6.63 7.48 7.25
CA TYR A 207 6.62 7.95 5.86
C TYR A 207 5.28 8.57 5.46
N VAL A 208 4.15 7.99 5.87
CA VAL A 208 2.83 8.51 5.48
C VAL A 208 2.38 9.68 6.36
N LEU A 209 2.68 9.65 7.66
CA LEU A 209 2.32 10.73 8.58
C LEU A 209 2.96 12.07 8.20
N PRO A 210 4.28 12.18 7.89
CA PRO A 210 4.85 13.43 7.39
C PRO A 210 4.21 13.86 6.06
N PHE A 211 3.82 12.91 5.21
CA PHE A 211 3.13 13.21 3.96
C PHE A 211 1.75 13.82 4.19
N PHE A 212 0.99 13.40 5.21
CA PHE A 212 -0.27 14.07 5.59
C PHE A 212 -0.04 15.54 5.98
N CYS A 213 1.04 15.85 6.70
CA CYS A 213 1.42 17.23 7.00
C CYS A 213 1.72 18.02 5.71
N LEU A 214 2.40 17.42 4.73
CA LEU A 214 2.66 18.04 3.42
C LEU A 214 1.36 18.24 2.62
N CYS A 215 0.40 17.32 2.72
CA CYS A 215 -0.93 17.48 2.10
C CYS A 215 -1.69 18.66 2.71
N ILE A 216 -1.69 18.79 4.03
CA ILE A 216 -2.30 19.94 4.72
C ILE A 216 -1.61 21.23 4.27
N TYR A 217 -0.28 21.24 4.23
CA TYR A 217 0.50 22.39 3.76
C TYR A 217 0.13 22.80 2.32
N GLY A 218 0.02 21.85 1.39
CA GLY A 218 -0.33 22.14 -0.01
C GLY A 218 -1.80 22.44 -0.26
N LEU A 219 -2.70 22.10 0.67
CA LEU A 219 -4.08 22.61 0.68
C LEU A 219 -4.13 24.06 1.16
N VAL A 220 -3.25 24.45 2.09
CA VAL A 220 -3.18 25.81 2.63
C VAL A 220 -2.48 26.77 1.67
N LEU A 221 -1.42 26.32 1.01
CA LEU A 221 -0.63 27.14 0.09
C LEU A 221 -0.82 26.69 -1.37
N PRO A 222 -1.34 27.57 -2.25
CA PRO A 222 -1.52 27.22 -3.66
C PRO A 222 -0.16 27.08 -4.37
N GLY A 223 -0.06 26.12 -5.29
CA GLY A 223 1.10 25.98 -6.19
C GLY A 223 1.76 24.59 -6.24
N CYS A 224 1.32 23.63 -5.42
CA CYS A 224 1.89 22.28 -5.42
C CYS A 224 1.29 21.40 -6.53
N SER A 225 1.79 21.53 -7.76
CA SER A 225 1.34 20.74 -8.92
C SER A 225 1.66 19.24 -8.83
N TRP A 226 2.66 18.87 -8.03
CA TRP A 226 3.07 17.48 -7.79
C TRP A 226 2.20 16.76 -6.75
N LEU A 227 1.55 17.50 -5.86
CA LEU A 227 0.84 16.94 -4.71
C LEU A 227 -0.31 15.99 -5.10
N PRO A 228 -1.14 16.29 -6.13
CA PRO A 228 -2.21 15.38 -6.52
C PRO A 228 -1.71 14.00 -6.98
N ASP A 229 -0.61 13.96 -7.73
CA ASP A 229 -0.06 12.70 -8.23
C ASP A 229 0.50 11.87 -7.06
N TRP A 230 1.22 12.49 -6.12
CA TRP A 230 1.69 11.82 -4.91
C TRP A 230 0.56 11.43 -3.96
N SER A 231 -0.52 12.20 -3.88
CA SER A 231 -1.70 11.87 -3.07
C SER A 231 -2.39 10.60 -3.57
N LEU A 232 -2.37 10.34 -4.88
CA LEU A 232 -2.89 9.10 -5.46
C LEU A 232 -2.01 7.89 -5.11
N VAL A 233 -0.68 8.07 -5.15
CA VAL A 233 0.27 7.04 -4.71
C VAL A 233 0.08 6.74 -3.22
N SER A 234 0.02 7.77 -2.37
CA SER A 234 -0.23 7.58 -0.94
C SER A 234 -1.61 6.99 -0.64
N ALA A 235 -2.63 7.34 -1.42
CA ALA A 235 -3.96 6.73 -1.30
C ALA A 235 -3.91 5.22 -1.60
N GLY A 236 -3.16 4.81 -2.62
CA GLY A 236 -2.93 3.39 -2.91
C GLY A 236 -2.21 2.67 -1.78
N ALA A 237 -1.18 3.30 -1.21
CA ALA A 237 -0.42 2.73 -0.10
C ALA A 237 -1.27 2.57 1.18
N VAL A 238 -2.13 3.55 1.50
CA VAL A 238 -2.95 3.57 2.72
C VAL A 238 -4.22 2.74 2.60
N ALA A 239 -4.71 2.50 1.38
CA ALA A 239 -5.91 1.70 1.17
C ALA A 239 -5.72 0.22 1.55
N GLN A 240 -4.46 -0.25 1.51
CA GLN A 240 -4.02 -1.59 1.88
C GLN A 240 -3.79 -1.76 3.38
#